data_AF-A0AAD4QHM0-F1
#
_entry.id   AF-A0AAD4QHM0-F1
#
_cell.length_a   1.000
_cell.length_b   1.000
_cell.length_c   1.000
_cell.angle_alpha   90.00
_cell.angle_beta   90.00
_cell.angle_gamma   90.00
#
_symmetry.space_group_name_H-M   'P 1'
#
loop_
_entity.id
_entity.type
_entity.pdbx_description
1 polymer ?
#
loop_
_entity_poly.entity_id
_entity_poly.type
_entity_poly.pdbx_seq_one_letter_code
_entity_poly.pdbx_strand_id
1 'polypeptide(L)'
;IAHLDLKPGNVVVDSKGDRYCPRLSIIDFGLSVLVEDEETMIEGYRGTRTWTAPEVGTSDDPDTKYNPIFADRWACGRMINYLEDHDLEGDNSCGVLRKLCEALLADNPRSRPSVSEVLEKYGLYERDRVVKRRAGEDEMDVIRKRIRVNW
;
A
#
# COMPACT_ATOMS: atom_id res chain seq x y z
N ILE A 1 9.10 3.18 -8.60
CA ILE A 1 9.72 3.30 -7.26
C ILE A 1 9.28 2.07 -6.47
N ALA A 2 10.22 1.40 -5.81
CA ALA A 2 9.92 0.41 -4.77
C ALA A 2 10.27 1.02 -3.41
N HIS A 3 9.39 0.85 -2.42
CA HIS A 3 9.49 1.45 -1.09
C HIS A 3 10.46 0.69 -0.19
N LEU A 4 10.38 -0.65 -0.16
CA LEU A 4 11.21 -1.60 0.58
C LEU A 4 11.09 -1.55 2.11
N ASP A 5 10.12 -0.80 2.63
CA ASP A 5 9.88 -0.71 4.08
C ASP A 5 8.40 -0.41 4.39
N LEU A 6 7.50 -1.05 3.65
CA LEU A 6 6.07 -0.93 3.90
C LEU A 6 5.72 -1.66 5.20
N LYS A 7 5.20 -0.90 6.15
CA LYS A 7 4.76 -1.35 7.49
C LYS A 7 3.80 -0.32 8.08
N PRO A 8 2.99 -0.67 9.08
CA PRO A 8 2.05 0.25 9.72
C PRO A 8 2.72 1.55 10.21
N GLY A 9 3.95 1.48 10.71
CA GLY A 9 4.71 2.66 11.14
C GLY A 9 5.03 3.67 10.03
N ASN A 10 4.96 3.26 8.76
CA ASN A 10 5.22 4.08 7.58
C ASN A 10 3.94 4.41 6.80
N VAL A 11 2.76 4.21 7.40
CA VAL A 11 1.48 4.60 6.85
C VAL A 11 0.81 5.56 7.82
N VAL A 12 0.49 6.77 7.34
CA VAL A 12 -0.21 7.78 8.13
C VAL A 12 -1.65 7.94 7.65
N VAL A 13 -2.53 8.23 8.60
CA VAL A 13 -3.95 8.47 8.36
C VAL A 13 -4.18 9.97 8.29
N ASP A 14 -4.82 10.45 7.22
CA ASP A 14 -5.23 11.84 7.15
C ASP A 14 -6.41 12.11 8.10
N SER A 15 -6.08 12.68 9.26
CA SER A 15 -7.06 13.06 10.30
C SER A 15 -8.07 14.12 9.86
N LYS A 16 -7.84 14.83 8.75
CA LYS A 16 -8.76 15.83 8.21
C LYS A 16 -9.71 15.25 7.15
N GLY A 17 -9.49 14.00 6.74
CA GLY A 17 -10.28 13.31 5.73
C GLY A 17 -11.61 12.76 6.26
N ASP A 18 -12.31 12.01 5.41
CA ASP A 18 -13.53 11.30 5.78
C ASP A 18 -13.25 10.31 6.92
N ARG A 19 -14.05 10.39 7.99
CA ARG A 19 -13.92 9.57 9.20
C ARG A 19 -14.22 8.09 8.95
N TYR A 20 -15.02 7.79 7.93
CA TYR A 20 -15.42 6.42 7.58
C TYR A 20 -14.57 5.85 6.44
N CYS A 21 -13.88 6.70 5.69
CA CYS A 21 -13.00 6.29 4.60
C CYS A 21 -11.75 7.19 4.59
N PRO A 22 -10.89 7.10 5.62
CA PRO A 22 -9.77 7.99 5.74
C PRO A 22 -8.75 7.72 4.63
N ARG A 23 -8.12 8.79 4.15
CA ARG A 23 -7.02 8.68 3.21
C ARG A 23 -5.77 8.18 3.95
N LEU A 24 -5.17 7.12 3.42
CA LEU A 24 -3.87 6.64 3.86
C LEU A 24 -2.78 7.23 2.96
N SER A 25 -1.66 7.61 3.58
CA SER A 25 -0.46 8.09 2.88
C SER A 25 0.74 7.27 3.31
N ILE A 26 1.53 6.84 2.33
CA ILE A 26 2.81 6.15 2.56
C ILE A 26 3.89 7.21 2.79
N ILE A 27 4.72 7.03 3.82
CA ILE A 27 5.81 7.93 4.20
C ILE A 27 7.12 7.17 4.34
N ASP A 28 8.22 7.91 4.54
CA ASP A 28 9.57 7.38 4.78
C ASP A 28 10.15 6.54 3.64
N PHE A 29 10.55 7.24 2.56
CA PHE A 29 11.19 6.67 1.39
C PHE A 29 12.70 6.47 1.56
N GLY A 30 13.23 6.42 2.80
CA GLY A 30 14.66 6.36 3.07
C GLY A 30 15.38 5.12 2.52
N LEU A 31 14.65 4.01 2.37
CA LEU A 31 15.17 2.76 1.79
C LEU A 31 14.76 2.55 0.32
N SER A 32 13.97 3.46 -0.23
CA SER A 32 13.35 3.29 -1.54
C SER A 32 14.35 3.32 -2.67
N VAL A 33 13.99 2.66 -3.77
CA VAL A 33 14.80 2.63 -5.00
C VAL A 33 13.94 3.01 -6.20
N LEU A 34 14.57 3.71 -7.15
CA LEU A 34 14.03 3.86 -8.49
C LEU A 34 14.37 2.59 -9.27
N VAL A 35 13.36 1.99 -9.89
CA VAL A 35 13.50 0.83 -10.77
C VAL A 35 13.29 1.27 -12.20
N GLU A 36 13.96 0.63 -13.14
CA GLU A 36 13.79 0.88 -14.57
C GLU A 36 12.46 0.28 -15.06
N ASP A 37 12.15 -0.92 -14.56
CA ASP A 37 10.96 -1.70 -14.92
C ASP A 37 10.55 -2.69 -13.81
N GLU A 38 9.52 -3.49 -14.06
CA GLU A 38 9.06 -4.54 -13.12
C GLU A 38 10.00 -5.75 -13.07
N GLU A 39 11.01 -5.86 -13.94
CA GLU A 39 11.97 -6.97 -13.94
C GLU A 39 13.27 -6.63 -13.19
N THR A 40 13.49 -5.35 -12.90
CA THR A 40 14.65 -4.82 -12.19
C THR A 40 14.93 -5.62 -10.91
N MET A 41 16.17 -6.07 -10.75
CA MET A 41 16.65 -6.79 -9.57
C MET A 41 17.64 -5.92 -8.80
N ILE A 42 17.60 -6.00 -7.47
CA ILE A 42 18.58 -5.36 -6.59
C ILE A 42 19.22 -6.40 -5.66
N GLU A 43 20.33 -6.03 -5.04
CA GLU A 43 21.07 -6.86 -4.08
C GLU A 43 21.15 -6.21 -2.70
N GLY A 44 21.39 -7.04 -1.69
CA GLY A 44 21.57 -6.65 -0.30
C GLY A 44 20.25 -6.47 0.46
N TYR A 45 20.27 -6.81 1.74
CA TYR A 45 19.10 -6.72 2.61
C TYR A 45 18.60 -5.28 2.78
N ARG A 46 17.28 -5.08 2.56
CA ARG A 46 16.58 -3.83 2.87
C ARG A 46 15.22 -4.12 3.51
N GLY A 47 14.87 -3.28 4.49
CA GLY A 47 13.55 -3.28 5.14
C GLY A 47 13.61 -3.61 6.62
N THR A 48 12.43 -3.74 7.21
CA THR A 48 12.25 -4.08 8.63
C THR A 48 11.96 -5.56 8.79
N ARG A 49 12.68 -6.23 9.70
CA ARG A 49 12.43 -7.62 10.08
C ARG A 49 10.94 -7.85 10.35
N THR A 50 10.42 -9.00 9.91
CA THR A 50 9.00 -9.41 9.90
C THR A 50 8.11 -8.74 8.85
N TRP A 51 8.51 -7.61 8.26
CA TRP A 51 7.82 -6.95 7.14
C TRP A 51 8.51 -7.20 5.79
N THR A 52 9.75 -7.66 5.83
CA THR A 52 10.54 -8.06 4.67
C THR A 52 10.08 -9.40 4.07
N ALA A 53 9.94 -9.44 2.74
CA ALA A 53 9.57 -10.63 1.98
C ALA A 53 10.64 -11.73 2.05
N PRO A 54 10.27 -13.03 1.96
CA PRO A 54 11.20 -14.13 2.17
C PRO A 54 12.37 -14.13 1.18
N GLU A 55 12.15 -13.72 -0.07
CA GLU A 55 13.19 -13.70 -1.10
C GLU A 55 14.26 -12.61 -0.89
N VAL A 56 14.04 -11.63 -0.01
CA VAL A 56 15.05 -10.61 0.34
C VAL A 56 16.14 -11.24 1.22
N GLY A 57 15.85 -12.35 1.88
CA GLY A 57 16.80 -13.06 2.72
C GLY A 57 17.11 -12.33 4.03
N THR A 58 18.39 -12.35 4.43
CA THR A 58 18.87 -11.81 5.69
C THR A 58 20.04 -10.86 5.46
N SER A 59 20.38 -10.04 6.46
CA SER A 59 21.55 -9.16 6.40
C SER A 59 22.88 -9.90 6.25
N ASP A 60 22.92 -11.19 6.57
CA ASP A 60 24.13 -12.02 6.51
C ASP A 60 24.42 -12.54 5.10
N ASP A 61 23.50 -12.35 4.16
CA ASP A 61 23.64 -12.74 2.75
C ASP A 61 23.49 -11.50 1.84
N PRO A 62 24.56 -10.69 1.71
CA PRO A 62 24.50 -9.44 0.95
C PRO A 62 24.37 -9.65 -0.57
N ASP A 63 24.72 -10.83 -1.08
CA ASP A 63 24.71 -11.15 -2.51
C ASP A 63 23.33 -11.64 -3.00
N THR A 64 22.36 -11.82 -2.08
CA THR A 64 21.00 -12.21 -2.42
C THR A 64 20.35 -11.15 -3.31
N LYS A 65 19.91 -11.57 -4.50
CA LYS A 65 19.20 -10.73 -5.47
C LYS A 65 17.71 -10.97 -5.42
N TYR A 66 16.94 -9.89 -5.43
CA TYR A 66 15.50 -9.95 -5.41
C TYR A 66 14.87 -8.81 -6.22
N ASN A 67 13.59 -8.99 -6.55
CA ASN A 67 12.80 -7.96 -7.22
C ASN A 67 12.16 -7.05 -6.16
N PRO A 68 12.47 -5.74 -6.15
CA PRO A 68 12.03 -4.86 -5.09
C PRO A 68 10.53 -4.54 -5.16
N ILE A 69 9.92 -4.58 -6.35
CA ILE A 69 8.47 -4.39 -6.52
C ILE A 69 7.70 -5.59 -5.95
N PHE A 70 8.19 -6.81 -6.19
CA PHE A 70 7.54 -7.99 -5.62
C PHE A 70 7.70 -8.06 -4.09
N ALA A 71 8.82 -7.59 -3.55
CA ALA A 71 9.01 -7.46 -2.12
C ALA A 71 7.98 -6.51 -1.48
N ASP A 72 7.70 -5.36 -2.12
CA ASP A 72 6.64 -4.44 -1.67
C ASP A 72 5.24 -5.08 -1.72
N ARG A 73 4.94 -5.88 -2.76
CA ARG A 73 3.67 -6.60 -2.87
C ARG A 73 3.46 -7.52 -1.66
N TRP A 74 4.50 -8.23 -1.23
CA TRP A 74 4.43 -9.09 -0.05
C TRP A 74 4.27 -8.29 1.24
N ALA A 75 5.03 -7.21 1.41
CA ALA A 75 4.91 -6.33 2.57
C ALA A 75 3.49 -5.72 2.67
N CYS A 76 2.87 -5.40 1.53
CA CYS A 76 1.46 -5.00 1.46
C CYS A 76 0.52 -6.11 1.95
N GLY A 77 0.73 -7.36 1.53
CA GLY A 77 0.01 -8.51 2.07
C GLY A 77 0.14 -8.62 3.60
N ARG A 78 1.34 -8.39 4.15
CA ARG A 78 1.55 -8.37 5.60
C ARG A 78 0.82 -7.23 6.31
N MET A 79 0.73 -6.06 5.69
CA MET A 79 -0.06 -4.95 6.25
C MET A 79 -1.55 -5.30 6.29
N ILE A 80 -2.10 -5.91 5.23
CA ILE A 80 -3.50 -6.35 5.22
C ILE A 80 -3.72 -7.39 6.31
N ASN A 81 -2.84 -8.40 6.41
CA ASN A 81 -2.89 -9.40 7.47
C ASN A 81 -2.87 -8.77 8.87
N TYR A 82 -1.95 -7.84 9.11
CA TYR A 82 -1.84 -7.11 10.37
C TYR A 82 -3.13 -6.35 10.71
N LEU A 83 -3.74 -5.69 9.72
CA LEU A 83 -5.00 -4.98 9.92
C LEU A 83 -6.16 -5.94 10.24
N GLU A 84 -6.21 -7.11 9.59
CA GLU A 84 -7.22 -8.15 9.91
C GLU A 84 -7.06 -8.67 11.35
N ASP A 85 -5.83 -8.88 11.83
CA ASP A 85 -5.57 -9.32 13.21
C ASP A 85 -5.94 -8.27 14.27
N HIS A 86 -5.97 -6.99 13.89
CA HIS A 86 -6.28 -5.86 14.78
C HIS A 86 -7.71 -5.32 14.58
N ASP A 87 -8.54 -6.00 13.80
CA ASP A 87 -9.96 -5.66 13.64
C ASP A 87 -10.72 -6.10 14.91
N LEU A 88 -10.99 -5.13 15.80
CA LEU A 88 -11.48 -5.36 17.16
C LEU A 88 -12.97 -5.70 17.22
N GLU A 89 -13.71 -5.64 16.11
CA GLU A 89 -15.16 -5.84 16.09
C GLU A 89 -15.58 -6.82 14.98
N GLY A 90 -15.27 -8.11 15.16
CA GLY A 90 -16.20 -9.24 15.02
C GLY A 90 -17.05 -9.43 13.75
N ASP A 91 -16.89 -8.63 12.70
CA ASP A 91 -17.51 -8.86 11.40
C ASP A 91 -16.46 -9.45 10.47
N ASN A 92 -16.80 -10.57 9.86
CA ASN A 92 -15.94 -11.35 8.98
C ASN A 92 -15.13 -10.42 8.07
N SER A 93 -13.80 -10.44 8.22
CA SER A 93 -12.86 -9.82 7.30
C SER A 93 -13.40 -10.06 5.89
N CYS A 94 -13.71 -8.97 5.18
CA CYS A 94 -14.35 -9.02 3.87
C CYS A 94 -13.61 -10.08 3.06
N GLY A 95 -14.25 -11.18 2.66
CA GLY A 95 -13.55 -12.33 2.06
C GLY A 95 -12.70 -11.98 0.83
N VAL A 96 -12.85 -10.76 0.30
CA VAL A 96 -11.97 -10.11 -0.66
C VAL A 96 -10.58 -9.78 -0.09
N LEU A 97 -10.48 -9.12 1.08
CA LEU A 97 -9.21 -8.71 1.68
C LEU A 97 -8.36 -9.92 2.07
N ARG A 98 -8.96 -10.93 2.70
CA ARG A 98 -8.28 -12.19 3.02
C ARG A 98 -7.75 -12.90 1.77
N LYS A 99 -8.55 -13.00 0.70
CA LYS A 99 -8.09 -13.58 -0.58
C LYS A 99 -6.97 -12.78 -1.23
N LEU A 100 -7.03 -11.45 -1.11
CA LEU A 100 -5.98 -10.57 -1.62
C LEU A 100 -4.69 -10.73 -0.79
N CYS A 101 -4.81 -10.79 0.53
CA CYS A 101 -3.73 -11.06 1.48
C CYS A 101 -3.03 -12.39 1.13
N GLU A 102 -3.79 -13.48 1.00
CA GLU A 102 -3.26 -14.79 0.59
C GLU A 102 -2.50 -14.73 -0.75
N ALA A 103 -3.03 -14.01 -1.74
CA ALA A 103 -2.38 -13.86 -3.04
C ALA A 103 -1.09 -13.03 -2.98
N LEU A 104 -1.07 -11.95 -2.18
CA LEU A 104 0.11 -11.10 -2.00
C LEU A 104 1.21 -11.77 -1.17
N LEU A 105 0.84 -12.69 -0.28
CA LEU A 105 1.77 -13.45 0.56
C LEU A 105 2.31 -14.72 -0.10
N ALA A 106 2.06 -14.94 -1.39
CA ALA A 106 2.58 -16.09 -2.11
C ALA A 106 4.12 -16.20 -2.03
N ASP A 107 4.62 -17.41 -1.76
CA ASP A 107 6.05 -17.69 -1.65
C ASP A 107 6.79 -17.38 -2.95
N ASN A 108 6.21 -17.76 -4.10
CA ASN A 108 6.73 -17.37 -5.40
C ASN A 108 6.41 -15.89 -5.68
N PRO A 109 7.42 -15.00 -5.77
CA PRO A 109 7.19 -13.56 -5.95
C PRO A 109 6.41 -13.22 -7.22
N ARG A 110 6.57 -14.00 -8.29
CA ARG A 110 5.88 -13.80 -9.57
C ARG A 110 4.40 -14.16 -9.53
N SER A 111 3.95 -14.90 -8.53
CA SER A 111 2.54 -15.25 -8.35
C SER A 111 1.73 -14.14 -7.67
N ARG A 112 2.40 -13.10 -7.16
CA ARG A 112 1.76 -11.99 -6.44
C ARG A 112 1.15 -11.01 -7.44
N PRO A 113 -0.14 -10.67 -7.32
CA PRO A 113 -0.80 -9.80 -8.29
C PRO A 113 -0.24 -8.38 -8.24
N SER A 114 -0.15 -7.74 -9.40
CA SER A 114 0.11 -6.32 -9.54
C SER A 114 -1.06 -5.49 -9.01
N VAL A 115 -0.79 -4.22 -8.69
CA VAL A 115 -1.85 -3.28 -8.31
C VAL A 115 -2.91 -3.16 -9.41
N SER A 116 -2.51 -3.12 -10.68
CA SER A 116 -3.42 -3.05 -11.81
C SER A 116 -4.38 -4.23 -11.87
N GLU A 117 -3.88 -5.46 -11.73
CA GLU A 117 -4.70 -6.67 -11.72
C GLU A 117 -5.68 -6.69 -10.54
N VAL A 118 -5.24 -6.23 -9.36
CA VAL A 118 -6.12 -6.11 -8.18
C VAL A 118 -7.23 -5.09 -8.44
N LEU A 119 -6.88 -3.90 -8.93
CA LEU A 119 -7.86 -2.84 -9.18
C LEU A 119 -8.90 -3.24 -10.24
N GLU A 120 -8.47 -3.93 -11.30
CA GLU A 120 -9.34 -4.46 -12.34
C GLU A 120 -10.27 -5.55 -11.78
N LYS A 121 -9.70 -6.55 -11.11
CA LYS A 121 -10.44 -7.70 -10.56
C LYS A 121 -11.56 -7.29 -9.61
N TYR A 122 -11.36 -6.24 -8.82
CA TYR A 122 -12.30 -5.80 -7.79
C TYR A 122 -13.09 -4.54 -8.17
N GLY A 123 -12.97 -4.03 -9.41
CA GLY A 123 -13.71 -2.85 -9.88
C GLY A 123 -13.42 -1.59 -9.05
N LEU A 124 -12.20 -1.47 -8.50
CA LEU A 124 -11.85 -0.37 -7.60
C LEU A 124 -11.58 0.95 -8.34
N TYR A 125 -11.42 0.89 -9.66
CA TYR A 125 -11.22 2.07 -10.52
C TYR A 125 -12.38 3.07 -10.47
N GLU A 126 -13.64 2.61 -10.45
CA GLU A 126 -14.78 3.54 -10.41
C GLU A 126 -14.90 4.24 -9.04
N ARG A 127 -14.60 3.53 -7.94
CA ARG A 127 -14.67 4.09 -6.58
C ARG A 127 -13.64 5.20 -6.39
N ASP A 128 -12.39 5.00 -6.82
CA ASP A 128 -11.34 6.03 -6.73
C ASP A 128 -11.69 7.31 -7.52
N ARG A 129 -12.29 7.17 -8.72
CA ARG A 129 -12.77 8.33 -9.50
C ARG A 129 -13.90 9.11 -8.82
N VAL A 130 -14.78 8.43 -8.09
CA VAL A 130 -15.87 9.08 -7.34
C VAL A 130 -15.32 9.79 -6.11
N VAL A 131 -14.42 9.15 -5.36
CA VAL A 131 -13.77 9.77 -4.18
C VAL A 131 -12.94 10.98 -4.56
N LYS A 132 -12.14 10.90 -5.64
CA LYS A 132 -11.35 12.05 -6.15
C LYS A 132 -12.23 13.21 -6.61
N ARG A 133 -13.38 12.95 -7.24
CA ARG A 133 -14.34 14.00 -7.63
C ARG A 133 -14.93 14.69 -6.41
N ARG A 134 -15.39 13.92 -5.42
CA ARG A 134 -15.94 14.48 -4.17
C ARG A 134 -14.92 15.33 -3.42
N ALA A 135 -13.68 14.85 -3.28
CA ALA A 135 -12.61 15.60 -2.63
C ALA A 135 -12.31 16.93 -3.34
N GLY A 136 -12.32 16.95 -4.68
CA GLY A 136 -12.14 18.19 -5.45
C GLY A 136 -13.33 19.15 -5.37
N GLU A 137 -14.56 18.63 -5.28
CA GLU A 137 -15.78 19.44 -5.07
C GLU A 137 -15.78 20.09 -3.68
N ASP A 138 -15.42 19.33 -2.64
CA ASP A 138 -15.29 19.83 -1.26
C ASP A 138 -14.23 20.94 -1.15
N GLU A 139 -13.08 20.77 -1.82
CA GLU A 139 -12.02 21.77 -1.87
C GLU A 139 -12.47 23.07 -2.58
N MET A 140 -13.18 22.93 -3.71
CA MET A 140 -13.73 24.07 -4.45
C MET A 140 -14.83 24.81 -3.68
N ASP A 141 -15.66 24.10 -2.92
CA ASP A 141 -16.69 24.71 -2.08
C ASP A 141 -16.10 25.45 -0.87
N VAL A 142 -15.00 24.96 -0.30
CA VAL A 142 -14.23 25.69 0.72
C VAL A 142 -13.66 27.00 0.13
N ILE A 143 -13.09 26.95 -1.07
CA ILE A 143 -12.57 28.14 -1.77
C ILE A 143 -13.70 29.16 -2.04
N ARG A 144 -14.84 28.71 -2.56
CA ARG A 144 -16.01 29.56 -2.83
C ARG A 144 -16.56 30.23 -1.57
N LYS A 145 -16.65 29.49 -0.46
CA LYS A 145 -17.06 30.04 0.83
C LYS A 145 -16.08 31.13 1.27
N ARG A 146 -14.77 30.90 1.14
CA ARG A 146 -13.72 31.87 1.54
C ARG A 146 -13.73 33.15 0.70
N ILE A 147 -14.09 33.07 -0.58
CA ILE A 147 -14.28 34.25 -1.45
C ILE A 147 -15.53 35.04 -1.03
N ARG A 148 -16.61 34.37 -0.60
CA ARG A 148 -17.85 35.01 -0.16
C ARG A 148 -17.77 35.75 1.18
N VAL A 149 -16.79 35.45 2.04
CA VAL A 149 -16.64 36.14 3.35
C VAL A 149 -15.80 37.42 3.25
N ASN A 150 -15.17 37.69 2.10
CA ASN A 150 -14.28 38.84 1.88
C ASN A 150 -14.95 40.02 1.14
N TRP A 151 -16.29 40.11 1.15
CA TRP A 151 -17.06 41.24 0.65
C TRP A 151 -18.16 41.64 1.64
#